data_AF-A0A914NDA4-F1
#
_entry.id   AF-A0A914NDA4-F1
#
_cell.length_a   1.000
_cell.length_b   1.000
_cell.length_c   1.000
_cell.angle_alpha   90.00
_cell.angle_beta   90.00
_cell.angle_gamma   90.00
#
_symmetry.space_group_name_H-M   'P 1'
#
loop_
_entity.id
_entity.type
_entity.pdbx_description
1 polymer ?
#
loop_
_entity_poly.entity_id
_entity_poly.type
_entity_poly.pdbx_seq_one_letter_code
_entity_poly.pdbx_strand_id
1 'polypeptide(L)'
;MEITKVSIVGFTLEVVQAMLQFFYMGHVKQPYMEKYAEDIFVIANKYQIMGLKYECEIFLADLIESNSKRDFFLGDRKYFSWSILNKKTFEIF
;
A
#
# COMPACT_ATOMS: atom_id res chain seq x y z
N MET A 1 -13.61 4.89 -33.30
CA MET A 1 -13.26 4.81 -31.87
C MET A 1 -11.92 4.11 -31.82
N GLU A 2 -10.82 4.88 -31.73
CA GLU A 2 -9.48 4.29 -31.65
C GLU A 2 -9.31 3.66 -30.27
N ILE A 3 -8.92 2.39 -30.24
CA ILE A 3 -8.61 1.69 -28.99
C ILE A 3 -7.15 2.02 -28.66
N THR A 4 -6.94 2.91 -27.69
CA THR A 4 -5.62 3.20 -27.14
C THR A 4 -5.25 2.12 -26.12
N LYS A 5 -4.15 1.41 -26.39
CA LYS A 5 -3.62 0.36 -25.51
C LYS A 5 -2.54 0.92 -24.59
N VAL A 6 -2.69 0.72 -23.29
CA VAL A 6 -1.69 1.06 -22.27
C VAL A 6 -1.19 -0.23 -21.62
N SER A 7 0.12 -0.35 -21.42
CA SER A 7 0.76 -1.48 -20.75
C SER A 7 1.23 -1.10 -19.36
N ILE A 8 0.76 -1.81 -18.33
CA ILE A 8 1.22 -1.65 -16.95
C ILE A 8 2.13 -2.84 -16.63
N VAL A 9 3.43 -2.58 -16.46
CA VAL A 9 4.45 -3.61 -16.26
C VAL A 9 4.98 -3.54 -14.82
N GLY A 10 5.22 -4.72 -14.24
CA GLY A 10 5.80 -4.89 -12.92
C GLY A 10 4.79 -5.04 -11.78
N PHE A 11 3.51 -5.24 -12.09
CA PHE A 11 2.46 -5.46 -11.11
C PHE A 11 1.59 -6.65 -11.50
N THR A 12 1.01 -7.31 -10.50
CA THR A 12 0.04 -8.38 -10.71
C THR A 12 -1.30 -7.82 -11.15
N LEU A 13 -2.14 -8.68 -11.74
CA LEU A 13 -3.47 -8.29 -12.19
C LEU A 13 -4.32 -7.79 -11.01
N GLU A 14 -4.18 -8.41 -9.85
CA GLU A 14 -4.94 -8.09 -8.64
C GLU A 14 -4.62 -6.69 -8.12
N VAL A 15 -3.34 -6.29 -8.15
CA VAL A 15 -2.89 -4.95 -7.72
C VAL A 15 -3.39 -3.88 -8.69
N VAL A 16 -3.34 -4.16 -10.00
CA VAL A 16 -3.91 -3.25 -11.01
C VAL A 16 -5.43 -3.18 -10.89
N GLN A 17 -6.11 -4.29 -10.61
CA GLN A 17 -7.54 -4.30 -10.35
C GLN A 17 -7.91 -3.49 -9.10
N ALA A 18 -7.14 -3.56 -8.03
CA ALA A 18 -7.35 -2.75 -6.83
C ALA A 18 -7.20 -1.25 -7.14
N MET A 19 -6.17 -0.87 -7.91
CA MET A 19 -6.00 0.50 -8.38
C MET A 19 -7.20 0.98 -9.23
N LEU A 20 -7.70 0.14 -10.14
CA LEU A 20 -8.88 0.46 -10.93
C LEU A 20 -10.15 0.54 -10.06
N GLN A 21 -10.31 -0.34 -9.08
CA GLN A 21 -11.43 -0.27 -8.13
C GLN A 21 -11.43 1.08 -7.41
N PHE A 22 -10.26 1.55 -6.96
CA PHE A 22 -10.15 2.87 -6.34
C PHE A 22 -10.61 3.98 -7.30
N PHE A 23 -10.20 3.96 -8.57
CA PHE A 23 -10.62 4.99 -9.53
C PHE A 23 -12.13 5.02 -9.78
N TYR A 24 -12.79 3.86 -9.83
CA TYR A 24 -14.23 3.79 -10.16
C TYR A 24 -15.15 3.82 -8.93
N MET A 25 -14.69 3.34 -7.77
CA MET A 25 -15.49 3.21 -6.54
C MET A 25 -15.07 4.19 -5.45
N GLY A 26 -13.91 4.84 -5.58
CA GLY A 26 -13.33 5.74 -4.59
C GLY A 26 -12.66 5.04 -3.40
N HIS A 27 -12.64 3.71 -3.37
CA HIS A 27 -12.04 2.91 -2.29
C HIS A 27 -11.59 1.53 -2.81
N VAL A 28 -10.66 0.89 -2.10
CA VAL A 28 -10.27 -0.51 -2.37
C VAL A 28 -11.03 -1.46 -1.45
N LYS A 29 -11.53 -2.57 -2.00
CA LYS A 29 -12.19 -3.60 -1.21
C LYS A 29 -11.22 -4.24 -0.22
N GLN A 30 -11.69 -4.45 1.00
CA GLN A 30 -10.90 -4.95 2.12
C GLN A 30 -10.07 -6.23 1.83
N PRO A 31 -10.57 -7.27 1.13
CA PRO A 31 -9.76 -8.45 0.83
C PRO A 31 -8.52 -8.16 -0.02
N TYR A 32 -8.58 -7.14 -0.89
CA TYR A 32 -7.43 -6.71 -1.68
C TYR A 32 -6.45 -5.91 -0.82
N MET A 33 -6.97 -5.02 0.05
CA MET A 33 -6.14 -4.24 0.96
C MET A 33 -5.38 -5.16 1.92
N GLU A 34 -6.05 -6.11 2.56
CA GLU A 34 -5.42 -7.04 3.51
C GLU A 34 -4.31 -7.89 2.88
N LYS A 35 -4.48 -8.30 1.62
CA LYS A 35 -3.55 -9.21 0.95
C LYS A 35 -2.44 -8.51 0.17
N TYR A 36 -2.71 -7.31 -0.35
CA TYR A 36 -1.84 -6.63 -1.30
C TYR A 36 -1.51 -5.17 -0.91
N ALA A 37 -1.77 -4.73 0.33
CA ALA A 37 -1.55 -3.34 0.77
C ALA A 37 -0.17 -2.78 0.39
N GLU A 38 0.91 -3.55 0.57
CA GLU A 38 2.26 -3.12 0.22
C GLU A 38 2.42 -2.89 -1.29
N ASP A 39 1.96 -3.83 -2.12
CA ASP A 39 2.03 -3.71 -3.58
C ASP A 39 1.11 -2.60 -4.11
N ILE A 40 -0.07 -2.43 -3.50
CA ILE A 40 -1.02 -1.35 -3.81
C ILE A 40 -0.40 0.01 -3.46
N PHE A 41 0.31 0.11 -2.33
CA PHE A 41 1.06 1.30 -1.98
C PHE A 41 2.15 1.60 -3.03
N VAL A 42 2.91 0.59 -3.47
CA VAL A 42 3.96 0.77 -4.48
C VAL A 42 3.38 1.26 -5.81
N ILE A 43 2.28 0.69 -6.31
CA ILE A 43 1.66 1.14 -7.56
C ILE A 43 1.06 2.55 -7.41
N ALA A 44 0.40 2.84 -6.28
CA ALA A 44 -0.18 4.15 -6.00
C ALA A 44 0.91 5.24 -5.94
N ASN A 45 2.06 4.93 -5.32
CA ASN A 45 3.20 5.83 -5.28
C ASN A 45 3.86 5.97 -6.66
N LYS A 46 3.94 4.91 -7.47
CA LYS A 46 4.51 4.99 -8.83
C LYS A 46 3.68 5.88 -9.76
N TYR A 47 2.35 5.77 -9.70
CA TYR A 47 1.42 6.54 -10.53
C TYR A 47 0.88 7.81 -9.85
N GLN A 48 1.41 8.17 -8.68
CA GLN A 48 1.07 9.41 -7.95
C GLN A 48 -0.43 9.53 -7.60
N ILE A 49 -1.06 8.41 -7.24
CA ILE A 49 -2.47 8.35 -6.83
C ILE A 49 -2.54 8.64 -5.31
N MET A 50 -2.52 9.93 -4.94
CA MET A 50 -2.38 10.34 -3.54
C MET A 50 -3.44 9.78 -2.59
N GLY A 51 -4.71 9.73 -3.02
CA GLY A 51 -5.80 9.20 -2.18
C GLY A 51 -5.59 7.72 -1.84
N LEU A 52 -5.25 6.90 -2.84
CA LEU A 52 -4.99 5.48 -2.65
C LEU A 52 -3.74 5.24 -1.81
N LYS A 53 -2.68 6.03 -2.05
CA LYS A 53 -1.45 5.96 -1.26
C LYS A 53 -1.74 6.21 0.23
N TYR A 54 -2.52 7.25 0.52
CA TYR A 54 -2.89 7.61 1.89
C TYR A 54 -3.75 6.52 2.58
N GLU A 55 -4.71 5.92 1.86
CA GLU A 55 -5.48 4.77 2.39
C GLU A 55 -4.57 3.60 2.77
N CYS A 56 -3.58 3.28 1.93
CA CYS A 56 -2.61 2.22 2.24
C CYS A 56 -1.71 2.59 3.42
N GLU A 57 -1.28 3.84 3.54
CA GLU A 57 -0.45 4.32 4.66
C GLU A 57 -1.18 4.17 6.00
N ILE A 58 -2.46 4.56 6.06
CA ILE A 58 -3.29 4.36 7.26
C ILE A 58 -3.40 2.87 7.59
N PHE A 59 -3.77 2.05 6.61
CA PHE A 59 -3.96 0.62 6.83
C PHE A 59 -2.68 -0.07 7.34
N LEU A 60 -1.53 0.25 6.74
CA LEU A 60 -0.24 -0.30 7.15
C LEU A 60 0.18 0.21 8.54
N ALA A 61 -0.10 1.47 8.87
CA ALA A 61 0.15 2.02 10.20
C ALA A 61 -0.69 1.32 11.28
N ASP A 62 -1.98 1.11 11.02
CA ASP A 62 -2.90 0.38 11.91
C ASP A 62 -2.47 -1.09 12.10
N LEU A 63 -1.98 -1.73 11.03
CA LEU A 63 -1.44 -3.08 11.10
C LEU A 63 -0.20 -3.15 11.99
N ILE A 64 0.70 -2.16 11.88
CA ILE A 64 1.88 -2.06 12.75
C ILE A 64 1.47 -1.79 14.19
N GLU A 65 0.52 -0.89 14.45
CA GLU A 65 0.05 -0.60 15.81
C GLU A 65 -0.59 -1.84 16.45
N SER A 66 -1.46 -2.54 15.71
CA SER A 66 -2.10 -3.76 16.19
C SER A 66 -1.12 -4.92 16.42
N ASN A 67 -0.07 -5.02 15.61
CA ASN A 67 1.02 -5.98 15.83
C ASN A 67 1.91 -5.58 17.01
N SER A 68 2.23 -4.30 17.16
CA SER A 68 3.03 -3.80 18.29
C SER A 68 2.32 -4.02 19.64
N LYS A 69 0.98 -3.93 19.68
CA LYS A 69 0.19 -4.32 20.85
C LYS A 69 0.31 -5.81 21.14
N ARG A 70 0.38 -6.67 20.12
CA ARG A 70 0.59 -8.12 20.29
C ARG A 70 2.01 -8.45 20.73
N ASP A 71 3.00 -7.74 20.21
CA ASP A 71 4.42 -7.91 20.55
C ASP A 71 4.74 -7.37 21.95
N PHE A 72 3.98 -6.41 22.48
CA PHE A 72 4.10 -6.00 23.88
C PHE A 72 3.69 -7.11 24.87
N PHE A 73 2.87 -8.08 24.47
CA PHE A 73 2.54 -9.27 25.27
C PHE A 73 3.47 -10.47 25.02
N LEU A 74 4.30 -10.43 23.98
CA LEU A 74 5.23 -11.49 23.63
C LEU A 74 6.64 -10.91 23.55
N GLY A 75 7.29 -10.86 24.71
CA GLY A 75 8.68 -10.43 24.84
C GLY A 75 9.59 -11.13 23.83
N ASP A 76 10.49 -10.34 23.26
CA ASP A 76 11.67 -10.73 22.48
C ASP A 76 11.47 -11.20 21.03
N ARG A 77 11.56 -10.25 20.06
CA ARG A 77 12.78 -10.06 19.24
C ARG A 77 12.56 -9.17 17.98
N LYS A 78 13.35 -8.09 17.94
CA LYS A 78 14.26 -7.71 16.82
C LYS A 78 13.67 -7.45 15.42
N TYR A 79 13.72 -6.17 15.06
CA TYR A 79 13.91 -5.63 13.70
C TYR A 79 12.99 -6.19 12.62
N PHE A 80 11.91 -5.51 12.28
CA PHE A 80 11.50 -5.42 10.88
C PHE A 80 10.66 -4.14 10.69
N SER A 81 11.07 -3.29 9.76
CA SER A 81 10.30 -2.15 9.22
C SER A 81 10.33 -0.75 9.88
N TRP A 82 11.19 -0.44 10.87
CA TRP A 82 11.42 0.99 11.21
C TRP A 82 12.48 1.65 10.32
N SER A 83 13.38 0.86 9.74
CA SER A 83 14.42 1.33 8.81
C SER A 83 13.94 1.43 7.35
N ILE A 84 12.78 0.87 6.99
CA ILE A 84 12.19 0.99 5.64
C ILE A 84 11.34 2.27 5.54
N LEU A 85 10.61 2.64 6.61
CA LEU A 85 9.78 3.84 6.64
C LEU A 85 10.55 5.14 6.88
N ASN A 86 11.75 5.11 7.49
CA ASN A 86 12.46 6.34 7.89
C ASN A 86 13.58 6.83 6.96
N LYS A 87 13.80 6.23 5.77
CA LYS A 87 14.88 6.70 4.87
C LYS A 87 14.44 7.26 3.51
N LYS A 88 13.16 7.25 3.16
CA LYS A 88 12.70 7.85 1.88
C LYS A 88 11.59 8.89 2.01
N THR A 89 10.95 9.00 3.17
CA THR A 89 9.74 9.83 3.33
C THR A 89 10.03 11.23 3.89
N PHE A 90 11.29 11.57 4.17
CA PHE A 90 11.69 12.88 4.71
C PHE A 90 12.66 13.70 3.83
N GLU A 91 13.10 13.19 2.66
CA GLU A 91 13.98 13.93 1.74
C GLU A 91 13.23 14.52 0.52
N ILE A 92 11.94 14.83 0.64
CA ILE A 92 11.24 15.63 -0.38
C ILE A 92 10.37 16.69 0.32
N PHE A 93 11.05 17.69 0.88
CA PHE A 93 10.59 19.07 0.92
C PHE A 93 11.41 19.87 -0.10
#